data_AF-R1G942-F1
#
_entry.id   AF-R1G942-F1
#
_cell.length_a   1.000
_cell.length_b   1.000
_cell.length_c   1.000
_cell.angle_alpha   90.00
_cell.angle_beta   90.00
_cell.angle_gamma   90.00
#
_symmetry.space_group_name_H-M   'P 1'
#
loop_
_entity.id
_entity.type
_entity.pdbx_description
1 polymer ?
#
loop_
_entity_poly.entity_id
_entity_poly.type
_entity_poly.pdbx_seq_one_letter_code
_entity_poly.pdbx_strand_id
1 'polypeptide(L)'
;MTSEPTPRLSGVAGVVLTVRFLTELALLGGLALAGTQLGSGVALAVVDAVLLPVAAAALWGLFIAPRARRRLPEPARFLLEFALFAVTGVVLALVGWLVAGIAVAVVGIGVAALTRVVAKDG
;
A
#
# COMPACT_ATOMS: atom_id res chain seq x y z
N MET A 1 6.00 41.14 -5.49
CA MET A 1 6.59 39.85 -5.09
C MET A 1 5.77 39.32 -3.93
N THR A 2 4.75 38.51 -4.20
CA THR A 2 3.99 37.81 -3.18
C THR A 2 4.87 36.66 -2.69
N SER A 3 5.25 36.68 -1.42
CA SER A 3 5.83 35.52 -0.76
C SER A 3 4.79 34.41 -0.76
N GLU A 4 4.87 33.51 -1.75
CA GLU A 4 4.18 32.23 -1.75
C GLU A 4 4.44 31.55 -0.39
N PRO A 5 3.40 31.20 0.39
CA PRO A 5 3.58 30.46 1.63
C PRO A 5 4.29 29.15 1.30
N THR A 6 5.53 28.99 1.75
CA THR A 6 6.27 27.75 1.57
C THR A 6 5.49 26.66 2.32
N PRO A 7 5.07 25.56 1.67
CA PRO A 7 4.29 24.53 2.34
C PRO A 7 5.09 23.96 3.52
N ARG A 8 4.68 24.28 4.75
CA ARG A 8 5.28 23.70 5.95
C ARG A 8 4.55 22.39 6.24
N LEU A 9 5.21 21.27 5.95
CA LEU A 9 4.75 19.98 6.46
C LEU A 9 4.76 20.06 7.99
N SER A 10 3.59 19.95 8.61
CA SER A 10 3.52 19.76 10.06
C SER A 10 4.23 18.45 10.40
N GLY A 11 4.90 18.38 11.55
CA GLY A 11 5.62 17.16 11.95
C GLY A 11 4.72 15.91 11.93
N VAL A 12 3.43 16.08 12.26
CA VAL A 12 2.41 15.01 12.21
C VAL A 12 2.17 14.52 10.79
N ALA A 13 1.96 15.43 9.82
CA ALA A 13 1.74 15.05 8.42
C ALA A 13 2.95 14.29 7.85
N GLY A 14 4.18 14.73 8.19
CA GLY A 14 5.40 14.04 7.82
C GLY A 14 5.45 12.60 8.34
N VAL A 15 5.16 12.40 9.63
CA VAL A 15 5.13 11.06 10.24
C VAL A 15 4.09 10.16 9.57
N VAL A 16 2.87 10.66 9.34
CA VAL A 16 1.81 9.88 8.68
C VAL A 16 2.23 9.44 7.28
N LEU A 17 2.86 10.33 6.51
CA LEU A 17 3.37 10.00 5.16
C LEU A 17 4.51 8.98 5.22
N THR A 18 5.42 9.08 6.19
CA THR A 18 6.47 8.07 6.40
C THR A 18 5.86 6.71 6.71
N VAL A 19 4.91 6.63 7.64
CA VAL A 19 4.23 5.37 7.96
C VAL A 19 3.49 4.84 6.74
N ARG A 20 2.82 5.71 5.97
CA ARG A 20 2.15 5.34 4.72
C ARG A 20 3.13 4.69 3.75
N PHE A 21 4.27 5.30 3.52
CA PHE A 21 5.30 4.74 2.66
C PHE A 21 5.81 3.38 3.17
N LEU A 22 6.05 3.23 4.48
CA LEU A 22 6.45 1.96 5.06
C LEU A 22 5.39 0.86 4.87
N THR A 23 4.09 1.20 4.96
CA THR A 23 3.02 0.24 4.67
C THR A 23 2.97 -0.17 3.20
N GLU A 24 3.26 0.73 2.27
CA GLU A 24 3.38 0.41 0.83
C GLU A 24 4.55 -0.56 0.58
N LEU A 25 5.70 -0.33 1.21
CA LEU A 25 6.83 -1.24 1.14
C LEU A 25 6.52 -2.60 1.77
N ALA A 26 5.86 -2.63 2.93
CA ALA A 26 5.46 -3.87 3.58
C ALA A 26 4.47 -4.67 2.73
N LEU A 27 3.56 -3.99 2.01
CA LEU A 27 2.66 -4.62 1.07
C LEU A 27 3.42 -5.29 -0.07
N LEU A 28 4.30 -4.54 -0.76
CA LEU A 28 5.03 -5.06 -1.91
C LEU A 28 6.03 -6.15 -1.51
N GLY A 29 6.80 -5.92 -0.44
CA GLY A 29 7.75 -6.90 0.09
C GLY A 29 7.06 -8.15 0.63
N GLY A 30 5.91 -7.99 1.30
CA GLY A 30 5.08 -9.08 1.77
C GLY A 30 4.59 -9.98 0.64
N LEU A 31 4.06 -9.38 -0.44
CA LEU A 31 3.64 -10.13 -1.64
C LEU A 31 4.80 -10.83 -2.33
N ALA A 32 5.96 -10.17 -2.46
CA ALA A 32 7.15 -10.77 -3.06
C ALA A 32 7.63 -11.99 -2.28
N LEU A 33 7.73 -11.88 -0.95
CA LEU A 33 8.15 -12.97 -0.08
C LEU A 33 7.12 -14.10 -0.03
N ALA A 34 5.83 -13.77 0.09
CA ALA A 34 4.76 -14.77 0.08
C ALA A 34 4.69 -15.51 -1.25
N GLY A 35 4.91 -14.83 -2.38
CA GLY A 35 4.95 -15.44 -3.71
C GLY A 35 5.96 -16.59 -3.82
N THR A 36 7.07 -16.54 -3.07
CA THR A 36 8.04 -17.65 -3.05
C THR A 36 7.51 -18.95 -2.43
N GLN A 37 6.37 -18.90 -1.71
CA GLN A 37 5.80 -20.01 -0.95
C GLN A 37 4.41 -20.46 -1.43
N LEU A 38 3.83 -19.83 -2.47
CA LEU A 38 2.48 -20.17 -2.96
C LEU A 38 2.46 -21.36 -3.94
N GLY A 39 3.48 -21.49 -4.78
CA GLY A 39 3.54 -22.48 -5.86
C GLY A 39 4.32 -23.75 -5.52
N SER A 40 3.96 -24.87 -6.13
CA SER A 40 4.74 -26.11 -6.08
C SER A 40 5.85 -26.10 -7.13
N GLY A 41 7.01 -25.56 -6.77
CA GLY A 41 8.23 -25.60 -7.58
C GLY A 41 8.87 -24.22 -7.83
N VAL A 42 10.17 -24.23 -8.12
CA VAL A 42 11.00 -23.02 -8.22
C VAL A 42 10.49 -22.05 -9.29
N ALA A 43 10.07 -22.54 -10.45
CA ALA A 43 9.59 -21.69 -11.53
C ALA A 43 8.33 -20.91 -11.14
N LEU A 44 7.33 -21.58 -10.53
CA LEU A 44 6.11 -20.93 -10.08
C LEU A 44 6.39 -19.96 -8.93
N ALA A 45 7.26 -20.34 -7.99
CA ALA A 45 7.69 -19.45 -6.90
C ALA A 45 8.32 -18.14 -7.42
N VAL A 46 9.16 -18.21 -8.45
CA VAL A 46 9.75 -17.01 -9.08
C VAL A 46 8.68 -16.18 -9.79
N VAL A 47 7.76 -16.83 -10.52
CA VAL A 47 6.67 -16.14 -11.20
C VAL A 47 5.79 -15.39 -10.20
N ASP A 48 5.34 -16.04 -9.13
CA ASP A 48 4.45 -15.45 -8.13
C ASP A 48 5.14 -14.32 -7.35
N ALA A 49 6.42 -14.52 -6.97
CA ALA A 49 7.22 -13.51 -6.26
C ALA A 49 7.44 -12.22 -7.06
N VAL A 50 7.34 -12.28 -8.40
CA VAL A 50 7.44 -11.10 -9.27
C VAL A 50 6.04 -10.57 -9.63
N LEU A 51 5.14 -11.47 -10.04
CA LEU A 51 3.83 -11.10 -10.59
C LEU A 51 2.96 -10.40 -9.55
N LEU A 52 2.92 -10.90 -8.31
CA LEU A 52 2.10 -10.33 -7.25
C LEU A 52 2.48 -8.87 -6.89
N PRO A 53 3.74 -8.55 -6.55
CA PRO A 53 4.11 -7.17 -6.24
C PRO A 53 4.04 -6.27 -7.49
N VAL A 54 4.35 -6.77 -8.69
CA VAL A 54 4.24 -5.97 -9.92
C VAL A 54 2.78 -5.61 -10.21
N ALA A 55 1.85 -6.56 -10.05
CA ALA A 55 0.42 -6.31 -10.22
C ALA A 55 -0.08 -5.26 -9.20
N ALA A 56 0.31 -5.41 -7.92
CA ALA A 56 -0.04 -4.44 -6.88
C ALA A 56 0.53 -3.05 -7.17
N ALA A 57 1.82 -2.96 -7.54
CA ALA A 57 2.47 -1.71 -7.89
C ALA A 57 1.85 -1.05 -9.13
N ALA A 58 1.45 -1.84 -10.14
CA ALA A 58 0.77 -1.33 -11.33
C ALA A 58 -0.61 -0.76 -11.00
N LEU A 59 -1.42 -1.48 -10.20
CA LEU A 59 -2.71 -0.99 -9.71
C LEU A 59 -2.53 0.31 -8.91
N TRP A 60 -1.54 0.34 -8.02
CA TRP A 60 -1.24 1.51 -7.21
C TRP A 60 -0.82 2.72 -8.06
N GLY A 61 0.15 2.53 -8.94
CA GLY A 61 0.67 3.58 -9.82
C GLY A 61 -0.36 4.10 -10.81
N LEU A 62 -1.28 3.25 -11.27
CA LEU A 62 -2.28 3.62 -12.26
C LEU A 62 -3.49 4.35 -11.65
N PHE A 63 -3.88 3.99 -10.43
CA PHE A 63 -5.17 4.41 -9.84
C PHE A 63 -5.05 5.18 -8.51
N ILE A 64 -3.99 4.97 -7.71
CA ILE A 64 -3.87 5.51 -6.34
C ILE A 64 -2.87 6.67 -6.27
N ALA A 65 -1.71 6.53 -6.92
CA ALA A 65 -0.59 7.47 -6.79
C ALA A 65 -0.97 8.94 -7.08
N PRO A 66 -0.30 9.94 -6.48
CA PRO A 66 -0.61 11.36 -6.71
C PRO A 66 -0.56 11.77 -8.19
N ARG A 67 0.35 11.16 -8.96
CA ARG A 67 0.53 11.38 -10.40
C ARG A 67 -0.06 10.25 -11.26
N ALA A 68 -0.98 9.47 -10.70
CA ALA A 68 -1.62 8.36 -11.40
C ALA A 68 -2.35 8.86 -12.66
N ARG A 69 -2.09 8.23 -13.81
CA ARG A 69 -2.70 8.59 -15.11
C ARG A 69 -4.23 8.44 -15.10
N ARG A 70 -4.74 7.46 -14.34
CA ARG A 70 -6.17 7.15 -14.21
C ARG A 70 -6.59 7.21 -12.74
N ARG A 71 -6.12 8.23 -12.02
CA ARG A 71 -6.37 8.38 -10.58
C ARG A 71 -7.86 8.28 -10.27
N LEU A 72 -8.23 7.36 -9.38
CA LEU A 72 -9.63 7.15 -8.99
C LEU A 72 -10.12 8.28 -8.07
N PRO A 73 -11.40 8.65 -8.17
CA PRO A 73 -12.04 9.52 -7.19
C PRO A 73 -12.25 8.78 -5.85
N GLU A 74 -12.42 9.53 -4.77
CA GLU A 74 -12.95 8.96 -3.53
C GLU A 74 -14.47 8.70 -3.69
N PRO A 75 -15.02 7.61 -3.13
CA PRO A 75 -14.41 6.62 -2.24
C PRO A 75 -13.73 5.44 -2.95
N ALA A 76 -13.81 5.35 -4.29
CA ALA A 76 -13.30 4.21 -5.05
C ALA A 76 -11.79 4.00 -4.85
N ARG A 77 -11.01 5.08 -4.74
CA ARG A 77 -9.58 5.00 -4.42
C ARG A 77 -9.32 4.33 -3.08
N PHE A 78 -10.08 4.67 -2.04
CA PHE A 78 -9.96 4.02 -0.73
C PHE A 78 -10.32 2.55 -0.77
N LEU A 79 -11.37 2.17 -1.50
CA LEU A 79 -11.76 0.78 -1.66
C LEU A 79 -10.66 -0.05 -2.33
N LEU A 80 -9.94 0.52 -3.31
CA LEU A 80 -8.80 -0.15 -3.94
C LEU A 80 -7.61 -0.30 -2.97
N GLU A 81 -7.28 0.75 -2.22
CA GLU A 81 -6.24 0.67 -1.17
C GLU A 81 -6.58 -0.41 -0.13
N PHE A 82 -7.83 -0.42 0.33
CA PHE A 82 -8.37 -1.41 1.25
C PHE A 82 -8.22 -2.82 0.68
N ALA A 83 -8.65 -3.04 -0.57
CA ALA A 83 -8.56 -4.33 -1.22
C ALA A 83 -7.11 -4.82 -1.34
N LEU A 84 -6.17 -3.95 -1.72
CA LEU A 84 -4.75 -4.30 -1.84
C LEU A 84 -4.16 -4.72 -0.50
N PHE A 85 -4.43 -3.98 0.58
CA PHE A 85 -3.96 -4.34 1.92
C PHE A 85 -4.63 -5.60 2.47
N ALA A 86 -5.95 -5.76 2.28
CA ALA A 86 -6.69 -6.93 2.72
C ALA A 86 -6.23 -8.20 2.00
N VAL A 87 -6.10 -8.15 0.66
CA VAL A 87 -5.58 -9.27 -0.14
C VAL A 87 -4.16 -9.63 0.29
N THR A 88 -3.30 -8.64 0.54
CA THR A 88 -1.94 -8.91 1.02
C THR A 88 -1.96 -9.60 2.38
N GLY A 89 -2.82 -9.16 3.29
CA GLY A 89 -3.00 -9.82 4.58
C GLY A 89 -3.43 -11.28 4.45
N VAL A 90 -4.37 -11.56 3.54
CA VAL A 90 -4.83 -12.93 3.24
C VAL A 90 -3.70 -13.77 2.64
N VAL A 91 -2.98 -13.24 1.66
CA VAL A 91 -1.85 -13.95 1.01
C VAL A 91 -0.77 -14.30 2.04
N LEU A 92 -0.42 -13.37 2.94
CA LEU A 92 0.53 -13.62 4.03
C LEU A 92 0.02 -14.69 5.01
N ALA A 93 -1.28 -14.68 5.34
CA ALA A 93 -1.87 -15.70 6.19
C ALA A 93 -1.85 -17.09 5.55
N LEU A 94 -2.08 -17.19 4.24
CA LEU A 94 -2.05 -18.46 3.51
C LEU A 94 -0.67 -19.13 3.51
N VAL A 95 0.41 -18.34 3.61
CA VAL A 95 1.79 -18.86 3.73
C VAL A 95 2.26 -18.97 5.19
N GLY A 96 1.33 -18.92 6.15
CA GLY A 96 1.59 -19.15 7.58
C GLY A 96 2.00 -17.90 8.37
N TRP A 97 2.05 -16.71 7.75
CA TRP A 97 2.45 -15.46 8.41
C TRP A 97 1.24 -14.67 8.92
N LEU A 98 0.35 -15.32 9.66
CA LEU A 98 -0.94 -14.76 10.08
C LEU A 98 -0.81 -13.40 10.79
N VAL A 99 0.09 -13.31 11.78
CA VAL A 99 0.28 -12.07 12.57
C VAL A 99 0.76 -10.93 11.68
N ALA A 100 1.73 -11.19 10.78
CA ALA A 100 2.21 -10.18 9.83
C ALA A 100 1.11 -9.78 8.84
N GLY A 101 0.31 -10.74 8.37
CA GLY A 101 -0.82 -10.48 7.49
C GLY A 101 -1.88 -9.56 8.12
N ILE A 102 -2.26 -9.84 9.37
CA ILE A 102 -3.19 -8.99 10.13
C ILE A 102 -2.58 -7.59 10.33
N ALA A 103 -1.31 -7.51 10.74
CA ALA A 103 -0.64 -6.23 10.97
C ALA A 103 -0.58 -5.37 9.71
N VAL A 104 -0.17 -5.93 8.57
CA VAL A 104 -0.11 -5.21 7.28
C VAL A 104 -1.49 -4.73 6.86
N ALA A 105 -2.51 -5.58 6.96
CA ALA A 105 -3.88 -5.20 6.60
C ALA A 105 -4.41 -4.07 7.49
N VAL A 106 -4.38 -4.24 8.81
CA VAL A 106 -4.95 -3.28 9.77
C VAL A 106 -4.19 -1.96 9.74
N VAL A 107 -2.86 -1.98 9.81
CA VAL A 107 -2.05 -0.76 9.82
C VAL A 107 -2.14 -0.04 8.48
N GLY A 108 -2.04 -0.77 7.36
CA GLY A 108 -2.15 -0.20 6.02
C GLY A 108 -3.50 0.49 5.77
N ILE A 109 -4.60 -0.18 6.13
CA ILE A 109 -5.96 0.37 6.02
C ILE A 109 -6.15 1.56 6.97
N GLY A 110 -5.67 1.45 8.21
CA GLY A 110 -5.77 2.53 9.19
C GLY A 110 -5.03 3.79 8.75
N VAL A 111 -3.82 3.63 8.23
CA VAL A 111 -3.01 4.74 7.71
C VAL A 111 -3.61 5.29 6.41
N ALA A 112 -4.19 4.45 5.57
CA ALA A 112 -5.00 4.88 4.42
C ALA A 112 -6.16 5.79 4.83
N ALA A 113 -6.91 5.41 5.86
CA ALA A 113 -7.98 6.25 6.38
C ALA A 113 -7.42 7.56 6.98
N LEU A 114 -6.34 7.47 7.77
CA LEU A 114 -5.74 8.62 8.44
C LEU A 114 -5.22 9.69 7.47
N THR A 115 -4.57 9.29 6.38
CA THR A 115 -4.09 10.23 5.35
C THR A 115 -5.20 11.08 4.74
N ARG A 116 -6.44 10.57 4.68
CA ARG A 116 -7.61 11.31 4.18
C ARG A 116 -8.10 12.36 5.17
N VAL A 117 -7.95 12.11 6.47
CA VAL A 117 -8.28 13.08 7.52
C VAL A 117 -7.24 14.19 7.55
N VAL A 118 -5.95 13.82 7.63
CA VAL A 118 -4.85 14.80 7.70
C VAL A 118 -4.76 15.67 6.45
N ALA A 119 -5.07 15.13 5.27
CA ALA A 119 -5.09 15.91 4.03
C ALA A 119 -6.30 16.85 3.89
N LYS A 120 -7.33 16.71 4.72
CA LYS A 120 -8.47 17.63 4.75
C LYS A 120 -8.19 18.88 5.60
N ASP A 121 -7.28 18.76 6.55
CA ASP A 121 -6.98 19.78 7.57
C ASP A 121 -5.76 20.67 7.22
N GLY A 122 -5.08 20.42 6.10
CA GLY A 122 -3.92 21.19 5.61
C GLY A 122 -4.19 21.85 4.27
#